data_AF-A0A849EXV4-F1
#
_entry.id   AF-A0A849EXV4-F1
#
_cell.length_a   1.000
_cell.length_b   1.000
_cell.length_c   1.000
_cell.angle_alpha   90.00
_cell.angle_beta   90.00
_cell.angle_gamma   90.00
#
_symmetry.space_group_name_H-M   'P 1'
#
loop_
_entity.id
_entity.type
_entity.pdbx_description
1 polymer ?
#
loop_
_entity_poly.entity_id
_entity_poly.type
_entity_poly.pdbx_seq_one_letter_code
_entity_poly.pdbx_strand_id
1 'polypeptide(L)'
;MADETPKAEELMERLDHRSPSTHWMDVPVNIRKGMYCYAANPKSVKYLGLPNARAWNPLDDDWQLPDNWQQILHEGFKERLDKFRSIRIFMDICVRCGACADKCHFFLGTGDPKNMPVLRAELLRSIYRNDFTAMGKLFGRLAGARPMTVDVLKEWWYYLFQCTECRRCSLFCPYGIDTAEITIFGRELLNLLGLNIDWIATPVANCYRTGNHLGIQPHAFKDMIDFFCEDIEEITGIMPEPNFNKKGADILFITPSGDV
;
A
#
# COMPACT_ATOMS: atom_id res chain seq x y z
N MET A 1 0.89 17.51 -16.37
CA MET A 1 2.25 17.18 -16.82
C MET A 1 3.00 16.65 -15.61
N ALA A 2 3.31 15.35 -15.61
CA ALA A 2 4.25 14.75 -14.67
C ALA A 2 5.62 15.45 -14.81
N ASP A 3 6.53 15.26 -13.84
CA ASP A 3 7.94 15.61 -14.09
C ASP A 3 8.37 14.95 -15.42
N GLU A 4 9.20 15.62 -16.21
CA GLU A 4 9.72 15.02 -17.44
C GLU A 4 10.44 13.71 -17.11
N THR A 5 10.03 12.62 -17.76
CA THR A 5 10.68 11.32 -17.58
C THR A 5 12.13 11.43 -18.06
N PRO A 6 13.12 11.23 -17.18
CA PRO A 6 14.52 11.34 -17.57
C PRO A 6 14.87 10.24 -18.58
N LYS A 7 15.87 10.49 -19.43
CA LYS A 7 16.47 9.44 -20.26
C LYS A 7 17.15 8.39 -19.39
N ALA A 8 17.32 7.18 -19.92
CA ALA A 8 17.89 6.07 -19.18
C ALA A 8 19.31 6.39 -18.68
N GLU A 9 20.13 7.02 -19.51
CA GLU A 9 21.50 7.43 -19.15
C GLU A 9 21.48 8.45 -18.01
N GLU A 10 20.62 9.49 -18.12
CA GLU A 10 20.47 10.50 -17.07
C GLU A 10 19.96 9.92 -15.75
N LEU A 11 19.07 8.94 -15.80
CA LEU A 11 18.58 8.26 -14.61
C LEU A 11 19.72 7.50 -13.93
N MET A 12 20.51 6.74 -14.69
CA MET A 12 21.63 5.95 -14.16
C MET A 12 22.73 6.84 -13.58
N GLU A 13 22.98 8.01 -14.17
CA GLU A 13 23.93 9.00 -13.62
C GLU A 13 23.44 9.68 -12.34
N ARG A 14 22.13 9.93 -12.23
CA ARG A 14 21.52 10.59 -11.05
C ARG A 14 21.25 9.63 -9.89
N LEU A 15 21.20 8.33 -10.15
CA LEU A 15 20.86 7.32 -9.15
C LEU A 15 22.00 7.17 -8.13
N ASP A 16 21.77 7.62 -6.91
CA ASP A 16 22.72 7.49 -5.80
C ASP A 16 22.10 6.70 -4.66
N HIS A 17 22.70 5.56 -4.30
CA HIS A 17 22.27 4.73 -3.17
C HIS A 17 23.04 5.03 -1.88
N ARG A 18 23.96 6.01 -1.89
CA ARG A 18 24.65 6.45 -0.67
C ARG A 18 23.65 7.10 0.27
N SER A 19 23.84 6.86 1.57
CA SER A 19 23.02 7.51 2.58
C SER A 19 23.25 9.02 2.55
N PRO A 20 22.20 9.86 2.46
CA PRO A 20 22.32 11.30 2.55
C PRO A 20 22.92 11.73 3.89
N SER A 21 23.61 12.88 3.90
CA SER A 21 24.10 13.50 5.14
C SER A 21 22.97 14.01 6.04
N THR A 22 21.86 14.44 5.43
CA THR A 22 20.67 14.90 6.14
C THR A 22 19.93 13.71 6.75
N HIS A 23 19.59 13.82 8.03
CA HIS A 23 18.83 12.79 8.73
C HIS A 23 17.42 12.67 8.11
N TRP A 24 16.94 11.45 7.93
CA TRP A 24 15.69 11.17 7.19
C TRP A 24 14.44 11.85 7.75
N MET A 25 14.40 12.10 9.07
CA MET A 25 13.30 12.84 9.71
C MET A 25 13.28 14.34 9.38
N ASP A 26 14.41 14.91 8.93
CA ASP A 26 14.51 16.32 8.52
C ASP A 26 14.27 16.51 7.03
N VAL A 27 14.19 15.42 6.26
CA VAL A 27 13.87 15.48 4.84
C VAL A 27 12.34 15.60 4.72
N PRO A 28 11.79 16.70 4.20
CA PRO A 28 10.34 16.83 4.03
C PRO A 28 9.82 15.80 3.02
N VAL A 29 8.55 15.43 3.13
CA VAL A 29 7.88 14.64 2.10
C VAL A 29 7.70 15.48 0.83
N ASN A 30 8.03 14.90 -0.31
CA ASN A 30 7.77 15.50 -1.62
C ASN A 30 6.93 14.52 -2.44
N ILE A 31 5.63 14.79 -2.54
CA ILE A 31 4.70 13.96 -3.33
C ILE A 31 4.90 14.31 -4.82
N ARG A 32 5.88 13.66 -5.44
CA ARG A 32 6.30 13.96 -6.81
C ARG A 32 5.22 13.60 -7.82
N LYS A 33 4.91 14.56 -8.70
CA LYS A 33 3.86 14.42 -9.70
C LYS A 33 4.20 13.33 -10.71
N GLY A 34 3.31 12.36 -10.88
CA GLY A 34 3.53 11.19 -11.71
C GLY A 34 4.14 9.99 -10.97
N MET A 35 4.51 10.14 -9.70
CA MET A 35 5.03 9.05 -8.84
C MET A 35 4.12 8.75 -7.63
N TYR A 36 2.98 9.42 -7.52
CA TYR A 36 1.99 9.22 -6.45
C TYR A 36 0.76 8.46 -6.97
N CYS A 37 0.09 7.74 -6.07
CA CYS A 37 -1.19 7.07 -6.35
C CYS A 37 -2.36 8.05 -6.24
N TYR A 38 -3.40 7.96 -7.07
CA TYR A 38 -4.54 8.86 -6.93
C TYR A 38 -5.44 8.48 -5.74
N ALA A 39 -5.99 9.49 -5.06
CA ALA A 39 -6.97 9.31 -3.99
C ALA A 39 -8.20 8.53 -4.50
N ALA A 40 -8.79 7.73 -3.62
CA ALA A 40 -9.94 6.89 -3.95
C ALA A 40 -11.16 7.68 -4.44
N ASN A 41 -11.88 7.11 -5.42
CA ASN A 41 -13.17 7.64 -5.86
C ASN A 41 -14.17 7.65 -4.69
N PRO A 42 -14.73 8.82 -4.29
CA PRO A 42 -15.62 8.93 -3.14
C PRO A 42 -16.87 8.03 -3.24
N LYS A 43 -17.35 7.76 -4.47
CA LYS A 43 -18.49 6.86 -4.70
C LYS A 43 -18.15 5.42 -4.30
N SER A 44 -16.93 4.96 -4.62
CA SER A 44 -16.44 3.62 -4.28
C SER A 44 -16.23 3.50 -2.78
N VAL A 45 -15.62 4.52 -2.14
CA VAL A 45 -15.44 4.57 -0.68
C VAL A 45 -16.79 4.50 0.04
N LYS A 46 -17.77 5.30 -0.39
CA LYS A 46 -19.14 5.29 0.16
C LYS A 46 -19.84 3.95 -0.06
N TYR A 47 -19.72 3.36 -1.25
CA TYR A 47 -20.33 2.07 -1.57
C TYR A 47 -19.81 0.95 -0.65
N LEU A 48 -18.50 0.97 -0.33
CA LEU A 48 -17.87 0.02 0.58
C LEU A 48 -18.15 0.29 2.07
N GLY A 49 -18.86 1.37 2.42
CA GLY A 49 -19.08 1.77 3.81
C GLY A 49 -17.80 2.16 4.54
N LEU A 50 -16.74 2.55 3.80
CA LEU A 50 -15.48 2.99 4.39
C LEU A 50 -15.62 4.40 5.01
N PRO A 51 -14.84 4.72 6.05
CA PRO A 51 -14.96 6.00 6.74
C PRO A 51 -14.50 7.18 5.87
N ASN A 52 -15.01 8.37 6.20
CA ASN A 52 -14.59 9.65 5.64
C ASN A 52 -14.58 9.71 4.09
N ALA A 53 -15.63 9.19 3.44
CA ALA A 53 -15.81 9.24 2.00
C ALA A 53 -15.98 10.68 1.48
N ARG A 54 -14.92 11.23 0.86
CA ARG A 54 -14.86 12.60 0.34
C ARG A 54 -13.92 12.71 -0.83
N ALA A 55 -14.07 13.76 -1.64
CA ALA A 55 -13.07 14.11 -2.64
C ALA A 55 -11.90 14.84 -1.97
N TRP A 56 -10.68 14.36 -2.22
CA TRP A 56 -9.43 14.97 -1.74
C TRP A 56 -8.31 14.66 -2.73
N ASN A 57 -7.25 15.47 -2.73
CA ASN A 57 -6.07 15.23 -3.57
C ASN A 57 -4.82 15.15 -2.68
N PRO A 58 -3.93 14.16 -2.89
CA PRO A 58 -2.67 14.08 -2.15
C PRO A 58 -1.75 15.29 -2.35
N LEU A 59 -1.94 16.06 -3.43
CA LEU A 59 -1.21 17.30 -3.67
C LEU A 59 -1.77 18.52 -2.92
N ASP A 60 -2.97 18.42 -2.34
CA ASP A 60 -3.56 19.54 -1.59
C ASP A 60 -2.92 19.64 -0.20
N ASP A 61 -2.92 20.87 0.34
CA ASP A 61 -2.45 21.13 1.70
C ASP A 61 -3.39 20.54 2.74
N ASP A 62 -4.70 20.72 2.56
CA ASP A 62 -5.73 20.17 3.43
C ASP A 62 -6.34 18.90 2.84
N TRP A 63 -6.17 17.79 3.56
CA TRP A 63 -6.75 16.51 3.20
C TRP A 63 -8.16 16.32 3.79
N GLN A 64 -8.75 17.33 4.44
CA GLN A 64 -10.09 17.30 5.03
C GLN A 64 -10.24 16.13 6.02
N LEU A 65 -9.27 15.99 6.93
CA LEU A 65 -9.27 14.94 7.94
C LEU A 65 -10.34 15.21 9.01
N PRO A 66 -10.90 14.19 9.68
CA PRO A 66 -11.77 14.40 10.83
C PRO A 66 -11.00 15.11 11.96
N ASP A 67 -11.67 15.95 12.75
CA ASP A 67 -11.03 16.73 13.82
C ASP A 67 -10.23 15.86 14.81
N ASN A 68 -10.70 14.64 15.07
CA ASN A 68 -10.08 13.67 15.97
C ASN A 68 -9.16 12.64 15.26
N TRP A 69 -8.64 12.94 14.07
CA TRP A 69 -7.84 11.99 13.28
C TRP A 69 -6.63 11.40 14.04
N GLN A 70 -5.96 12.19 14.88
CA GLN A 70 -4.83 11.69 15.70
C GLN A 70 -5.30 10.64 16.70
N GLN A 71 -6.47 10.82 17.31
CA GLN A 71 -7.07 9.85 18.23
C GLN A 71 -7.44 8.57 17.49
N ILE A 72 -8.09 8.69 16.33
CA ILE A 72 -8.46 7.54 15.48
C ILE A 72 -7.20 6.70 15.14
N LEU A 73 -6.11 7.36 14.75
CA LEU A 73 -4.84 6.66 14.46
C LEU A 73 -4.23 6.03 15.71
N HIS A 74 -4.18 6.75 16.83
CA HIS A 74 -3.59 6.23 18.06
C HIS A 74 -4.33 5.00 18.59
N GLU A 75 -5.66 5.05 18.65
CA GLU A 75 -6.51 3.93 19.05
C GLU A 75 -6.43 2.78 18.04
N GLY A 76 -6.46 3.10 16.74
CA GLY A 76 -6.29 2.13 15.68
C GLY A 76 -4.95 1.39 15.81
N PHE A 77 -3.86 2.11 16.05
CA PHE A 77 -2.52 1.54 16.23
C PHE A 77 -2.50 0.61 17.45
N LYS A 78 -3.03 1.07 18.60
CA LYS A 78 -3.12 0.30 19.84
C LYS A 78 -3.87 -1.02 19.65
N GLU A 79 -5.05 -0.97 19.00
CA GLU A 79 -5.87 -2.16 18.75
C GLU A 79 -5.10 -3.23 17.97
N ARG A 80 -4.37 -2.85 16.91
CA ARG A 80 -3.59 -3.82 16.12
C ARG A 80 -2.39 -4.36 16.90
N LEU A 81 -1.74 -3.54 17.74
CA LEU A 81 -0.66 -4.03 18.62
C LEU A 81 -1.15 -5.06 19.64
N ASP A 82 -2.34 -4.85 20.19
CA ASP A 82 -2.95 -5.78 21.15
C ASP A 82 -3.43 -7.07 20.48
N LYS A 83 -3.92 -6.97 19.23
CA LYS A 83 -4.45 -8.11 18.46
C LYS A 83 -3.37 -8.94 17.77
N PHE A 84 -2.31 -8.31 17.25
CA PHE A 84 -1.32 -8.96 16.40
C PHE A 84 0.08 -8.95 17.02
N ARG A 85 0.46 -10.11 17.58
CA ARG A 85 1.81 -10.31 18.15
C ARG A 85 2.93 -10.07 17.13
N SER A 86 2.73 -10.44 15.87
CA SER A 86 3.69 -10.24 14.77
C SER A 86 4.09 -8.77 14.64
N ILE A 87 3.09 -7.87 14.55
CA ILE A 87 3.31 -6.43 14.42
C ILE A 87 4.15 -5.89 15.58
N ARG A 88 3.80 -6.24 16.83
CA ARG A 88 4.55 -5.80 18.00
C ARG A 88 6.02 -6.23 17.94
N ILE A 89 6.27 -7.51 17.63
CA ILE A 89 7.63 -8.03 17.47
C ILE A 89 8.37 -7.30 16.34
N PHE A 90 7.73 -7.12 15.19
CA PHE A 90 8.33 -6.45 14.03
C PHE A 90 8.67 -4.98 14.28
N MET A 91 7.96 -4.31 15.18
CA MET A 91 8.29 -2.95 15.62
C MET A 91 9.55 -2.93 16.52
N ASP A 92 9.79 -3.98 17.31
CA ASP A 92 10.82 -4.01 18.35
C ASP A 92 12.17 -4.58 17.87
N ILE A 93 12.18 -5.65 17.06
CA ILE A 93 13.40 -6.47 16.86
C ILE A 93 14.31 -6.00 15.70
N CYS A 94 13.94 -4.92 15.00
CA CYS A 94 14.75 -4.46 13.86
C CYS A 94 16.05 -3.81 14.33
N VAL A 95 17.18 -4.45 14.02
CA VAL A 95 18.53 -3.93 14.32
C VAL A 95 19.10 -3.01 13.23
N ARG A 96 18.29 -2.65 12.23
CA ARG A 96 18.68 -1.78 11.11
C ARG A 96 19.93 -2.24 10.32
N CYS A 97 20.08 -3.56 10.15
CA CYS A 97 21.22 -4.15 9.41
C CYS A 97 21.25 -3.85 7.91
N GLY A 98 20.14 -3.40 7.31
CA GLY A 98 20.07 -3.06 5.89
C GLY A 98 19.95 -4.24 4.92
N ALA A 99 19.91 -5.50 5.38
CA ALA A 99 19.81 -6.70 4.52
C ALA A 99 18.59 -6.72 3.57
N CYS A 100 17.56 -5.93 3.87
CA CYS A 100 16.38 -5.78 3.03
C CYS A 100 16.48 -4.65 1.99
N ALA A 101 17.47 -3.75 2.10
CA ALA A 101 17.54 -2.49 1.33
C ALA A 101 17.63 -2.75 -0.18
N ASP A 102 18.65 -3.49 -0.60
CA ASP A 102 18.92 -3.85 -2.00
C ASP A 102 17.91 -4.85 -2.60
N LYS A 103 16.90 -5.27 -1.84
CA LYS A 103 15.84 -6.18 -2.30
C LYS A 103 14.59 -5.45 -2.77
N CYS A 104 14.49 -4.15 -2.48
CA CYS A 104 13.34 -3.34 -2.85
C CYS A 104 13.53 -2.66 -4.20
N HIS A 105 12.70 -2.99 -5.18
CA HIS A 105 12.74 -2.37 -6.51
C HIS A 105 12.55 -0.85 -6.45
N PHE A 106 11.73 -0.34 -5.51
CA PHE A 106 11.52 1.10 -5.35
C PHE A 106 12.78 1.79 -4.84
N PHE A 107 13.45 1.24 -3.83
CA PHE A 107 14.72 1.80 -3.37
C PHE A 107 15.78 1.76 -4.49
N LEU A 108 15.91 0.62 -5.17
CA LEU A 108 16.85 0.47 -6.27
C LEU A 108 16.57 1.47 -7.40
N GLY A 109 15.31 1.69 -7.75
CA GLY A 109 14.91 2.59 -8.83
C GLY A 109 14.89 4.07 -8.46
N THR A 110 14.82 4.43 -7.17
CA THR A 110 14.74 5.85 -6.75
C THR A 110 15.96 6.37 -6.01
N GLY A 111 16.78 5.52 -5.40
CA GLY A 111 17.82 5.93 -4.43
C GLY A 111 17.27 6.50 -3.12
N ASP A 112 15.98 6.89 -3.07
CA ASP A 112 15.33 7.44 -1.88
C ASP A 112 15.41 6.50 -0.67
N PRO A 113 16.10 6.90 0.42
CA PRO A 113 16.21 6.10 1.63
C PRO A 113 14.87 5.66 2.21
N LYS A 114 13.81 6.48 2.11
CA LYS A 114 12.49 6.16 2.69
C LYS A 114 11.78 5.04 1.93
N ASN A 115 12.26 4.70 0.73
CA ASN A 115 11.86 3.51 0.00
C ASN A 115 12.61 2.23 0.41
N MET A 116 13.71 2.32 1.17
CA MET A 116 14.32 1.14 1.77
C MET A 116 13.32 0.49 2.74
N PRO A 117 13.13 -0.85 2.72
CA PRO A 117 12.15 -1.50 3.59
C PRO A 117 12.40 -1.22 5.08
N VAL A 118 13.66 -1.18 5.51
CA VAL A 118 14.02 -0.81 6.89
C VAL A 118 13.48 0.57 7.26
N LEU A 119 13.71 1.60 6.42
CA LEU A 119 13.33 2.97 6.73
C LEU A 119 11.84 3.23 6.50
N ARG A 120 11.23 2.58 5.50
CA ARG A 120 9.77 2.60 5.32
C ARG A 120 9.06 2.09 6.58
N ALA A 121 9.58 1.02 7.19
CA ALA A 121 9.08 0.55 8.48
C ALA A 121 9.40 1.51 9.64
N GLU A 122 10.52 2.24 9.60
CA GLU A 122 10.84 3.28 10.59
C GLU A 122 9.85 4.44 10.58
N LEU A 123 9.15 4.71 9.47
CA LEU A 123 8.08 5.69 9.42
C LEU A 123 7.02 5.37 10.49
N LEU A 124 6.58 4.11 10.58
CA LEU A 124 5.66 3.63 11.61
C LEU A 124 6.34 3.49 12.97
N ARG A 125 7.55 2.92 13.01
CA ARG A 125 8.25 2.71 14.30
C ARG A 125 8.52 4.02 15.04
N SER A 126 8.71 5.13 14.32
CA SER A 126 8.93 6.43 14.94
C SER A 126 7.74 6.92 15.77
N ILE A 127 6.52 6.66 15.30
CA ILE A 127 5.29 6.94 16.05
C ILE A 127 5.06 5.88 17.11
N TYR A 128 5.30 4.60 16.79
CA TYR A 128 5.22 3.52 17.77
C TYR A 128 6.07 3.79 19.02
N ARG A 129 7.32 4.22 18.82
CA ARG A 129 8.23 4.56 19.92
C ARG A 129 7.70 5.74 20.72
N ASN A 130 7.23 6.80 20.04
CA ASN A 130 6.67 7.99 20.66
C ASN A 130 5.47 7.68 21.56
N ASP A 131 4.57 6.81 21.08
CA ASP A 131 3.25 6.65 21.69
C ASP A 131 3.17 5.46 22.66
N PHE A 132 3.95 4.39 22.41
CA PHE A 132 3.77 3.10 23.09
C PHE A 132 5.02 2.59 23.82
N THR A 133 6.17 3.27 23.72
CA THR A 133 7.40 2.84 24.43
C THR A 133 7.85 3.88 25.45
N ALA A 134 8.31 3.41 26.62
CA ALA A 134 8.83 4.31 27.66
C ALA A 134 10.10 5.06 27.19
N MET A 135 11.01 4.35 26.51
CA MET A 135 12.25 4.93 26.00
C MET A 135 11.98 5.99 24.93
N GLY A 136 11.04 5.74 24.02
CA GLY A 136 10.67 6.74 23.00
C GLY A 136 10.03 7.99 23.61
N LYS A 137 9.18 7.84 24.64
CA LYS A 137 8.60 8.99 25.38
C LYS A 137 9.64 9.82 26.11
N LEU A 138 10.65 9.18 26.69
CA LEU A 138 11.68 9.87 27.48
C LEU A 138 12.75 10.53 26.61
N PHE A 139 13.25 9.82 25.60
CA PHE A 139 14.38 10.26 24.78
C PHE A 139 13.95 10.90 23.45
N GLY A 140 12.67 10.83 23.10
CA GLY A 140 12.10 11.44 21.90
C GLY A 140 12.90 11.09 20.64
N ARG A 141 13.35 12.14 19.95
CA ARG A 141 14.13 12.05 18.71
C ARG A 141 15.40 11.19 18.85
N LEU A 142 16.05 11.20 20.02
CA LEU A 142 17.29 10.43 20.23
C LEU A 142 17.03 8.91 20.21
N ALA A 143 15.84 8.47 20.62
CA ALA A 143 15.37 7.09 20.46
C ALA A 143 14.73 6.82 19.08
N GLY A 144 14.79 7.78 18.15
CA GLY A 144 14.12 7.70 16.86
C GLY A 144 12.60 7.78 16.97
N ALA A 145 12.07 8.50 17.97
CA ALA A 145 10.65 8.80 18.11
C ALA A 145 10.34 10.23 17.61
N ARG A 146 9.13 10.43 17.07
CA ARG A 146 8.61 11.75 16.69
C ARG A 146 7.09 11.80 16.87
N PRO A 147 6.48 12.98 17.05
CA PRO A 147 5.02 13.10 17.13
C PRO A 147 4.37 12.87 15.76
N MET A 148 3.12 12.41 15.78
CA MET A 148 2.30 12.29 14.58
C MET A 148 1.77 13.67 14.15
N THR A 149 2.26 14.20 13.03
CA THR A 149 1.78 15.45 12.40
C THR A 149 1.16 15.16 11.04
N VAL A 150 0.49 16.14 10.44
CA VAL A 150 -0.06 16.00 9.08
C VAL A 150 1.05 15.67 8.08
N ASP A 151 2.21 16.31 8.16
CA ASP A 151 3.33 16.01 7.26
C ASP A 151 3.85 14.57 7.40
N VAL A 152 3.89 14.05 8.63
CA VAL A 152 4.22 12.63 8.88
C VAL A 152 3.15 11.70 8.30
N LEU A 153 1.88 12.08 8.42
CA LEU A 153 0.78 11.32 7.82
C LEU A 153 0.85 11.31 6.28
N LYS A 154 1.17 12.46 5.65
CA LYS A 154 1.40 12.56 4.20
C LYS A 154 2.59 11.70 3.77
N GLU A 155 3.66 11.70 4.56
CA GLU A 155 4.82 10.84 4.35
C GLU A 155 4.46 9.35 4.43
N TRP A 156 3.70 8.93 5.44
CA TRP A 156 3.19 7.56 5.55
C TRP A 156 2.42 7.18 4.31
N TRP A 157 1.43 7.99 3.93
CA TRP A 157 0.61 7.72 2.76
C TRP A 157 1.46 7.56 1.50
N TYR A 158 2.39 8.49 1.24
CA TYR A 158 3.21 8.46 0.03
C TYR A 158 4.08 7.20 -0.05
N TYR A 159 4.84 6.89 0.99
CA TYR A 159 5.80 5.77 0.95
C TYR A 159 5.18 4.40 1.17
N LEU A 160 4.07 4.31 1.93
CA LEU A 160 3.37 3.05 2.12
C LEU A 160 2.60 2.64 0.87
N PHE A 161 2.01 3.56 0.12
CA PHE A 161 1.36 3.24 -1.15
C PHE A 161 2.32 2.97 -2.31
N GLN A 162 3.60 3.33 -2.18
CA GLN A 162 4.64 2.90 -3.13
C GLN A 162 5.02 1.42 -3.00
N CYS A 163 4.85 0.79 -1.84
CA CYS A 163 5.23 -0.61 -1.66
C CYS A 163 4.30 -1.55 -2.44
N THR A 164 4.83 -2.49 -3.25
CA THR A 164 4.01 -3.49 -3.93
C THR A 164 3.68 -4.72 -3.09
N GLU A 165 4.09 -4.73 -1.81
CA GLU A 165 3.88 -5.87 -0.90
C GLU A 165 4.47 -7.20 -1.42
N CYS A 166 5.45 -7.15 -2.33
CA CYS A 166 6.07 -8.33 -2.97
C CYS A 166 6.85 -9.28 -2.02
N ARG A 167 6.92 -8.95 -0.72
CA ARG A 167 7.58 -9.72 0.36
C ARG A 167 9.05 -10.11 0.15
N ARG A 168 9.76 -9.61 -0.86
CA ARG A 168 11.21 -9.84 -1.01
C ARG A 168 11.98 -9.42 0.25
N CYS A 169 11.65 -8.27 0.82
CA CYS A 169 12.24 -7.80 2.08
C CYS A 169 12.06 -8.78 3.25
N SER A 170 10.92 -9.50 3.31
CA SER A 170 10.64 -10.52 4.33
C SER A 170 11.56 -11.72 4.18
N LEU A 171 11.70 -12.22 2.93
CA LEU A 171 12.54 -13.37 2.60
C LEU A 171 14.01 -13.19 3.01
N PHE A 172 14.53 -11.97 2.92
CA PHE A 172 15.95 -11.66 3.20
C PHE A 172 16.20 -11.09 4.60
N CYS A 173 15.16 -10.90 5.43
CA CYS A 173 15.36 -10.38 6.77
C CYS A 173 15.91 -11.48 7.70
N PRO A 174 17.13 -11.35 8.28
CA PRO A 174 17.67 -12.37 9.17
C PRO A 174 16.91 -12.48 10.51
N TYR A 175 16.04 -11.51 10.82
CA TYR A 175 15.18 -11.49 12.00
C TYR A 175 13.73 -11.93 11.68
N GLY A 176 13.43 -12.32 10.44
CA GLY A 176 12.10 -12.74 10.02
C GLY A 176 11.04 -11.63 10.02
N ILE A 177 11.45 -10.37 9.88
CA ILE A 177 10.52 -9.22 9.85
C ILE A 177 9.85 -9.13 8.48
N ASP A 178 8.53 -9.29 8.44
CA ASP A 178 7.75 -9.06 7.22
C ASP A 178 7.37 -7.58 7.07
N THR A 179 8.14 -6.85 6.27
CA THR A 179 7.82 -5.42 6.01
C THR A 179 6.57 -5.24 5.13
N ALA A 180 6.12 -6.24 4.39
CA ALA A 180 4.84 -6.14 3.69
C ALA A 180 3.69 -6.17 4.70
N GLU A 181 3.76 -7.00 5.73
CA GLU A 181 2.76 -7.00 6.82
C GLU A 181 2.74 -5.65 7.56
N ILE A 182 3.91 -5.06 7.82
CA ILE A 182 4.00 -3.69 8.38
C ILE A 182 3.32 -2.67 7.45
N THR A 183 3.51 -2.80 6.14
CA THR A 183 2.88 -1.93 5.14
C THR A 183 1.36 -2.09 5.14
N ILE A 184 0.85 -3.32 5.13
CA ILE A 184 -0.58 -3.63 5.18
C ILE A 184 -1.20 -2.99 6.43
N PHE A 185 -0.55 -3.16 7.58
CA PHE A 185 -0.95 -2.52 8.83
C PHE A 185 -1.00 -0.99 8.71
N GLY A 186 0.04 -0.36 8.14
CA GLY A 186 0.06 1.09 7.94
C GLY A 186 -1.04 1.59 6.99
N ARG A 187 -1.31 0.84 5.91
CA ARG A 187 -2.40 1.14 4.98
C ARG A 187 -3.77 0.97 5.63
N GLU A 188 -3.93 0.00 6.51
CA GLU A 188 -5.15 -0.18 7.30
C GLU A 188 -5.40 1.03 8.21
N LEU A 189 -4.37 1.55 8.88
CA LEU A 189 -4.47 2.78 9.67
C LEU A 189 -4.87 3.99 8.82
N LEU A 190 -4.28 4.14 7.62
CA LEU A 190 -4.67 5.19 6.67
C LEU A 190 -6.12 5.05 6.21
N ASN A 191 -6.60 3.81 6.03
CA ASN A 191 -7.99 3.53 5.67
C ASN A 191 -8.98 3.97 6.74
N LEU A 192 -8.62 3.95 8.04
CA LEU A 192 -9.48 4.47 9.12
C LEU A 192 -9.80 5.96 8.96
N LEU A 193 -8.93 6.71 8.26
CA LEU A 193 -9.11 8.13 7.95
C LEU A 193 -9.71 8.38 6.56
N GLY A 194 -10.06 7.33 5.82
CA GLY A 194 -10.49 7.41 4.43
C GLY A 194 -9.37 7.77 3.45
N LEU A 195 -8.09 7.56 3.82
CA LEU A 195 -6.92 7.85 2.99
C LEU A 195 -6.52 6.63 2.14
N ASN A 196 -7.46 6.15 1.33
CA ASN A 196 -7.23 5.04 0.39
C ASN A 196 -6.93 5.55 -1.03
N ILE A 197 -6.46 4.68 -1.91
CA ILE A 197 -6.16 4.96 -3.31
C ILE A 197 -7.22 4.34 -4.23
N ASP A 198 -7.43 4.95 -5.40
CA ASP A 198 -8.48 4.50 -6.33
C ASP A 198 -8.23 3.10 -6.90
N TRP A 199 -6.94 2.79 -7.13
CA TRP A 199 -6.46 1.47 -7.54
C TRP A 199 -6.81 0.34 -6.57
N ILE A 200 -7.28 0.65 -5.35
CA ILE A 200 -7.77 -0.34 -4.39
C ILE A 200 -9.29 -0.18 -4.23
N ALA A 201 -9.76 1.01 -3.88
CA ALA A 201 -11.16 1.20 -3.49
C ALA A 201 -12.15 0.89 -4.61
N THR A 202 -11.87 1.31 -5.85
CA THR A 202 -12.77 1.09 -6.98
C THR A 202 -12.80 -0.40 -7.39
N PRO A 203 -11.66 -1.09 -7.55
CA PRO A 203 -11.67 -2.53 -7.81
C PRO A 203 -12.39 -3.35 -6.74
N VAL A 204 -12.20 -3.03 -5.45
CA VAL A 204 -12.94 -3.71 -4.37
C VAL A 204 -14.44 -3.45 -4.50
N ALA A 205 -14.87 -2.20 -4.75
CA ALA A 205 -16.27 -1.88 -4.98
C ALA A 205 -16.85 -2.64 -6.20
N ASN A 206 -16.07 -2.81 -7.25
CA ASN A 206 -16.47 -3.60 -8.42
C ASN A 206 -16.64 -5.09 -8.08
N CYS A 207 -15.75 -5.68 -7.28
CA CYS A 207 -15.91 -7.07 -6.84
C CYS A 207 -17.26 -7.30 -6.14
N TYR A 208 -17.70 -6.37 -5.30
CA TYR A 208 -19.02 -6.45 -4.65
C TYR A 208 -20.20 -6.21 -5.60
N ARG A 209 -20.02 -5.36 -6.62
CA ARG A 209 -21.10 -4.99 -7.56
C ARG A 209 -21.30 -6.01 -8.68
N THR A 210 -20.21 -6.48 -9.27
CA THR A 210 -20.20 -7.27 -10.51
C THR A 210 -19.46 -8.60 -10.37
N GLY A 211 -18.92 -8.92 -9.19
CA GLY A 211 -18.19 -10.17 -8.95
C GLY A 211 -16.76 -10.20 -9.50
N ASN A 212 -16.25 -9.09 -10.04
CA ASN A 212 -14.91 -9.01 -10.61
C ASN A 212 -14.29 -7.61 -10.41
N HIS A 213 -12.96 -7.52 -10.40
CA HIS A 213 -12.27 -6.29 -10.02
C HIS A 213 -12.30 -5.19 -11.10
N LEU A 214 -12.47 -5.58 -12.37
CA LEU A 214 -12.54 -4.67 -13.51
C LEU A 214 -13.91 -4.00 -13.68
N GLY A 215 -14.95 -4.49 -12.99
CA GLY A 215 -16.31 -3.98 -13.14
C GLY A 215 -17.01 -4.47 -14.41
N ILE A 216 -16.52 -5.55 -15.02
CA ILE A 216 -17.08 -6.20 -16.20
C ILE A 216 -18.51 -6.64 -15.88
N GLN A 217 -19.47 -6.31 -16.75
CA GLN A 217 -20.86 -6.71 -16.54
C GLN A 217 -21.04 -8.21 -16.82
N PRO A 218 -21.97 -8.90 -16.14
CA PRO A 218 -22.14 -10.35 -16.30
C PRO A 218 -22.36 -10.84 -17.73
N HIS A 219 -23.08 -10.07 -18.57
CA HIS A 219 -23.28 -10.41 -19.98
C HIS A 219 -21.98 -10.31 -20.76
N ALA A 220 -21.24 -9.20 -20.62
CA ALA A 220 -19.95 -9.01 -21.28
C ALA A 220 -18.93 -10.08 -20.84
N PHE A 221 -18.95 -10.48 -19.57
CA PHE A 221 -18.11 -11.58 -19.07
C PHE A 221 -18.43 -12.90 -19.78
N LYS A 222 -19.71 -13.26 -19.87
CA LYS A 222 -20.13 -14.47 -20.57
C LYS A 222 -19.72 -14.43 -22.04
N ASP A 223 -19.97 -13.31 -22.72
CA ASP A 223 -19.66 -13.15 -24.14
C ASP A 223 -18.15 -13.29 -24.42
N MET A 224 -17.29 -12.75 -23.53
CA MET A 224 -15.83 -12.94 -23.64
C MET A 224 -15.40 -14.39 -23.46
N ILE A 225 -15.99 -15.10 -22.50
CA ILE A 225 -15.68 -16.53 -22.28
C ILE A 225 -16.16 -17.38 -23.45
N ASP A 226 -17.35 -17.11 -24.00
CA ASP A 226 -17.85 -17.81 -25.18
C ASP A 226 -16.90 -17.61 -26.37
N PHE A 227 -16.44 -16.37 -26.59
CA PHE A 227 -15.41 -16.06 -27.59
C PHE A 227 -14.10 -16.85 -27.38
N PHE A 228 -13.60 -16.94 -26.15
CA PHE A 228 -12.41 -17.76 -25.87
C PHE A 228 -12.65 -19.26 -26.06
N CYS A 229 -13.87 -19.75 -25.85
CA CYS A 229 -14.22 -21.14 -26.12
C CYS A 229 -14.15 -21.44 -27.62
N GLU A 230 -14.63 -20.51 -28.46
CA GLU A 230 -14.51 -20.58 -29.93
C GLU A 230 -13.03 -20.59 -30.36
N ASP A 231 -12.19 -19.68 -29.82
CA ASP A 231 -10.74 -19.65 -30.09
C ASP A 231 -10.05 -20.98 -29.70
N ILE A 232 -10.43 -21.56 -28.54
CA ILE A 232 -9.89 -22.85 -28.09
C ILE A 232 -10.33 -23.97 -29.02
N GLU A 233 -11.58 -23.99 -29.49
CA GLU A 233 -12.08 -24.97 -30.44
C GLU A 233 -11.31 -24.87 -31.78
N GLU A 234 -11.08 -23.67 -32.30
CA GLU A 234 -10.33 -23.49 -33.55
C GLU A 234 -8.91 -24.08 -33.45
N ILE A 235 -8.23 -23.87 -32.32
CA ILE A 235 -6.84 -24.32 -32.12
C ILE A 235 -6.76 -25.82 -31.79
N THR A 236 -7.68 -26.31 -30.96
CA THR A 236 -7.56 -27.64 -30.34
C THR A 236 -8.54 -28.68 -30.89
N GLY A 237 -9.58 -28.25 -31.59
CA GLY A 237 -10.71 -29.07 -32.03
C GLY A 237 -11.65 -29.49 -30.89
N ILE A 238 -11.52 -28.92 -29.69
CA ILE A 238 -12.33 -29.22 -28.51
C ILE A 238 -13.07 -27.97 -28.10
N MET A 239 -14.42 -28.00 -28.11
CA MET A 239 -15.25 -26.91 -27.59
C MET A 239 -15.41 -27.02 -26.08
N PRO A 240 -14.88 -26.08 -25.28
CA PRO A 240 -15.15 -26.03 -23.85
C PRO A 240 -16.61 -25.62 -23.58
N GLU A 241 -17.24 -26.25 -22.59
CA GLU A 241 -18.63 -25.93 -22.17
C GLU A 241 -18.66 -25.43 -20.72
N PRO A 242 -18.24 -24.17 -20.45
CA PRO A 242 -18.24 -23.62 -19.09
C PRO A 242 -19.66 -23.43 -18.57
N ASN A 243 -19.84 -23.61 -17.26
CA ASN A 243 -21.11 -23.37 -16.58
C ASN A 243 -21.07 -22.02 -15.86
N PHE A 244 -22.09 -21.18 -16.06
CA PHE A 244 -22.21 -19.88 -15.39
C PHE A 244 -23.33 -19.90 -14.35
N ASN A 245 -23.02 -19.52 -13.11
CA ASN A 245 -24.00 -19.35 -12.02
C ASN A 245 -24.99 -20.52 -11.86
N LYS A 246 -24.54 -21.76 -12.10
CA LYS A 246 -25.36 -22.97 -12.00
C LYS A 246 -25.82 -23.16 -10.56
N LYS A 247 -27.14 -23.11 -10.33
CA LYS A 247 -27.73 -23.37 -9.01
C LYS A 247 -27.39 -24.79 -8.55
N GLY A 248 -26.96 -24.92 -7.30
CA GLY A 248 -26.60 -26.21 -6.71
C GLY A 248 -25.28 -26.80 -7.22
N ALA A 249 -24.39 -26.00 -7.83
CA ALA A 249 -23.04 -26.46 -8.15
C ALA A 249 -22.24 -26.76 -6.88
N ASP A 250 -21.45 -27.84 -6.91
CA ASP A 250 -20.60 -28.26 -5.79
C ASP A 250 -19.38 -27.35 -5.60
N ILE A 251 -18.93 -26.71 -6.68
CA ILE A 251 -17.71 -25.87 -6.71
C ILE A 251 -18.05 -24.51 -7.34
N LEU A 252 -17.74 -23.44 -6.60
CA LEU A 252 -17.66 -22.09 -7.13
C LEU A 252 -16.20 -21.79 -7.47
N PHE A 253 -15.92 -21.59 -8.76
CA PHE A 253 -14.61 -21.17 -9.23
C PHE A 253 -14.66 -19.69 -9.63
N ILE A 254 -13.79 -18.88 -9.04
CA ILE A 254 -13.65 -17.46 -9.35
C ILE A 254 -12.25 -17.25 -9.89
N THR A 255 -12.15 -16.92 -11.18
CA THR A 255 -10.87 -16.58 -11.81
C THR A 255 -10.44 -15.16 -11.41
N PRO A 256 -9.13 -14.91 -11.28
CA PRO A 256 -8.61 -13.55 -11.35
C PRO A 256 -9.12 -12.89 -12.64
N SER A 257 -9.67 -11.69 -12.55
CA SER A 257 -10.36 -11.07 -13.70
C SER A 257 -9.41 -10.56 -14.79
N GLY A 258 -8.09 -10.72 -14.62
CA GLY A 258 -7.10 -10.50 -15.69
C GLY A 258 -6.71 -11.81 -16.41
N ASP A 259 -7.21 -12.95 -15.93
CA ASP A 259 -7.12 -14.24 -16.61
C ASP A 259 -8.34 -14.47 -17.53
N VAL A 260 -9.23 -13.47 -17.60
CA VAL A 260 -10.34 -13.34 -18.56
C VAL A 260 -10.06 -12.08 -19.37
#